data_AF-A0A7X8QDS3-F1
#
_entry.id   AF-A0A7X8QDS3-F1
#
_cell.length_a   1.000
_cell.length_b   1.000
_cell.length_c   1.000
_cell.angle_alpha   90.00
_cell.angle_beta   90.00
_cell.angle_gamma   90.00
#
_symmetry.space_group_name_H-M   'P 1'
#
loop_
_entity.id
_entity.type
_entity.pdbx_description
1 polymer ?
#
loop_
_entity_poly.entity_id
_entity_poly.type
_entity_poly.pdbx_seq_one_letter_code
_entity_poly.pdbx_strand_id
1 'polypeptide(L)'
;MKKFAVVIICILLIAGLVACGGKGDSGQVSKASETSETSKTVDSVAEKNPYNLDYESTEFQPMSDEKASVGTLRETAKEWLEGRQKFAGTKFADYTYEDVAEHIGVDATIYYYDDQLSGRKYVW
;
A
#
# COMPACT_ATOMS: atom_id res chain seq x y z
N MET A 1 29.23 19.02 -13.21
CA MET A 1 27.75 18.85 -13.32
C MET A 1 27.35 17.74 -12.35
N LYS A 2 26.81 18.13 -11.18
CA LYS A 2 26.49 17.21 -10.09
C LYS A 2 25.21 16.48 -10.48
N LYS A 3 25.29 15.17 -10.73
CA LYS A 3 24.14 14.34 -11.03
C LYS A 3 23.32 14.25 -9.74
N PHE A 4 22.16 14.90 -9.69
CA PHE A 4 21.22 14.75 -8.60
C PHE A 4 20.64 13.34 -8.69
N ALA A 5 21.18 12.43 -7.89
CA ALA A 5 20.55 11.14 -7.65
C ALA A 5 19.19 11.43 -7.00
N VAL A 6 18.12 11.10 -7.72
CA VAL A 6 16.76 11.17 -7.22
C VAL A 6 16.66 10.23 -6.02
N VAL A 7 16.53 10.81 -4.84
CA VAL A 7 16.28 10.08 -3.59
C VAL A 7 14.82 9.65 -3.64
N ILE A 8 14.58 8.41 -4.05
CA ILE A 8 13.28 7.74 -3.95
C ILE A 8 12.99 7.57 -2.46
N ILE A 9 12.03 8.34 -1.95
CA ILE A 9 11.47 8.14 -0.60
C ILE A 9 10.50 6.96 -0.70
N CYS A 10 11.03 5.74 -0.53
CA CYS A 10 10.23 4.57 -0.19
C CYS A 10 9.94 4.62 1.31
N ILE A 11 8.69 4.93 1.68
CA ILE A 11 8.23 4.82 3.07
C ILE A 11 8.04 3.33 3.36
N LEU A 12 9.08 2.72 3.93
CA LEU A 12 9.12 1.32 4.42
C LEU A 12 8.54 1.27 5.85
N LEU A 13 7.31 0.77 5.98
CA LEU A 13 6.71 0.38 7.25
C LEU A 13 7.30 -0.96 7.68
N ILE A 14 8.23 -0.97 8.63
CA ILE A 14 8.69 -2.19 9.30
C ILE A 14 8.11 -2.19 10.71
N ALA A 15 7.19 -3.11 10.98
CA ALA A 15 6.84 -3.54 12.33
C ALA A 15 7.15 -5.04 12.44
N GLY A 16 8.27 -5.37 13.08
CA GLY A 16 8.56 -6.73 13.48
C GLY A 16 7.92 -7.04 14.83
N LEU A 17 7.27 -8.20 14.94
CA LEU A 17 7.30 -9.15 16.09
C LEU A 17 6.17 -10.18 15.92
N VAL A 18 6.52 -11.42 15.56
CA VAL A 18 6.31 -12.62 16.38
C VAL A 18 6.92 -13.84 15.67
N ALA A 19 7.73 -14.55 16.44
CA ALA A 19 8.39 -15.79 16.07
C ALA A 19 7.51 -17.02 16.35
N CYS A 20 7.93 -18.13 15.74
CA CYS A 20 7.63 -19.54 16.05
C CYS A 20 6.51 -20.22 15.27
N GLY A 21 6.93 -21.00 14.26
CA GLY A 21 6.74 -22.46 14.31
C GLY A 21 5.89 -23.06 13.19
N GLY A 22 6.50 -23.90 12.35
CA GLY A 22 5.73 -24.76 11.45
C GLY A 22 6.46 -25.24 10.22
N LYS A 23 7.33 -26.23 10.41
CA LYS A 23 8.07 -27.00 9.40
C LYS A 23 7.14 -27.66 8.36
N GLY A 24 7.43 -27.49 7.07
CA GLY A 24 6.80 -28.23 5.97
C GLY A 24 7.54 -28.01 4.66
N ASP A 25 8.40 -28.97 4.31
CA ASP A 25 9.11 -29.08 3.03
C ASP A 25 8.22 -29.80 2.00
N SER A 26 8.18 -29.32 0.75
CA SER A 26 8.29 -30.13 -0.49
C SER A 26 7.72 -29.39 -1.72
N GLY A 27 8.51 -29.34 -2.80
CA GLY A 27 8.00 -29.78 -4.12
C GLY A 27 7.61 -28.73 -5.18
N GLN A 28 8.62 -28.16 -5.85
CA GLN A 28 8.83 -28.20 -7.31
C GLN A 28 7.75 -27.71 -8.33
N VAL A 29 8.14 -26.64 -9.05
CA VAL A 29 8.04 -26.35 -10.53
C VAL A 29 6.71 -25.90 -11.17
N SER A 30 6.76 -24.62 -11.60
CA SER A 30 6.38 -24.01 -12.90
C SER A 30 5.21 -24.57 -13.74
N LYS A 31 4.22 -23.71 -14.04
CA LYS A 31 4.13 -22.90 -15.29
C LYS A 31 2.74 -22.26 -15.41
N ALA A 32 2.72 -20.98 -15.78
CA ALA A 32 1.53 -20.18 -16.05
C ALA A 32 0.81 -20.59 -17.34
N SER A 33 -0.52 -20.54 -17.34
CA SER A 33 -1.33 -19.78 -18.31
C SER A 33 -2.84 -19.97 -18.07
N GLU A 34 -3.48 -18.84 -17.77
CA GLU A 34 -4.79 -18.39 -18.29
C GLU A 34 -6.12 -19.02 -17.81
N THR A 35 -7.02 -18.06 -17.54
CA THR A 35 -8.49 -18.10 -17.56
C THR A 35 -9.18 -18.77 -16.38
N SER A 36 -9.72 -17.94 -15.49
CA SER A 36 -10.88 -18.35 -14.70
C SER A 36 -11.89 -17.21 -14.67
N GLU A 37 -12.98 -17.45 -15.40
CA GLU A 37 -14.21 -16.71 -15.30
C GLU A 37 -14.79 -16.84 -13.90
N THR A 38 -15.28 -15.70 -13.39
CA THR A 38 -16.32 -15.52 -12.37
C THR A 38 -16.94 -16.80 -11.79
N SER A 39 -16.74 -17.03 -10.49
CA SER A 39 -17.78 -17.65 -9.66
C SER A 39 -17.92 -16.89 -8.35
N LYS A 40 -19.13 -16.37 -8.13
CA LYS A 40 -19.50 -15.58 -6.96
C LYS A 40 -19.80 -16.48 -5.75
N THR A 41 -19.63 -15.87 -4.57
CA THR A 41 -20.53 -15.90 -3.40
C THR A 41 -19.90 -16.50 -2.16
N VAL A 42 -19.54 -15.64 -1.19
CA VAL A 42 -20.06 -15.73 0.18
C VAL A 42 -20.19 -14.30 0.75
N ASP A 43 -21.43 -13.94 1.08
CA ASP A 43 -21.79 -12.72 1.80
C ASP A 43 -21.04 -12.62 3.13
N SER A 44 -20.20 -11.60 3.24
CA SER A 44 -19.70 -11.05 4.50
C SER A 44 -19.85 -9.56 4.33
N VAL A 45 -20.49 -8.88 5.28
CA VAL A 45 -20.73 -7.42 5.33
C VAL A 45 -19.65 -6.72 4.52
N ALA A 46 -20.00 -6.33 3.28
CA ALA A 46 -19.05 -5.67 2.40
C ALA A 46 -18.73 -4.34 3.07
N GLU A 47 -17.67 -4.34 3.89
CA GLU A 47 -16.93 -3.17 4.25
C GLU A 47 -16.83 -2.37 2.96
N LYS A 48 -17.40 -1.16 2.95
CA LYS A 48 -17.55 -0.39 1.72
C LYS A 48 -16.17 -0.18 1.12
N ASN A 49 -15.81 -1.04 0.20
CA ASN A 49 -14.58 -1.03 -0.56
C ASN A 49 -14.95 -0.47 -1.93
N PRO A 50 -14.95 0.86 -2.10
CA PRO A 50 -15.46 1.50 -3.32
C PRO A 50 -14.67 1.11 -4.56
N TYR A 51 -13.44 0.65 -4.37
CA TYR A 51 -12.50 0.25 -5.42
C TYR A 51 -12.48 -1.26 -5.69
N ASN A 52 -13.25 -2.06 -4.93
CA ASN A 52 -13.26 -3.52 -5.00
C ASN A 52 -11.83 -4.13 -4.90
N LEU A 53 -10.99 -3.55 -4.03
CA LEU A 53 -9.63 -4.01 -3.75
C LEU A 53 -9.61 -5.38 -3.09
N ASP A 54 -8.71 -6.23 -3.53
CA ASP A 54 -8.21 -7.35 -2.75
C ASP A 54 -7.06 -6.87 -1.85
N TYR A 55 -7.33 -6.71 -0.55
CA TYR A 55 -6.33 -6.18 0.39
C TYR A 55 -5.13 -7.10 0.63
N GLU A 56 -5.17 -8.36 0.19
CA GLU A 56 -4.06 -9.31 0.35
C GLU A 56 -3.26 -9.49 -0.95
N SER A 57 -3.73 -8.92 -2.07
CA SER A 57 -3.05 -9.04 -3.36
C SER A 57 -1.79 -8.18 -3.41
N THR A 58 -0.68 -8.82 -3.77
CA THR A 58 0.61 -8.16 -4.02
C THR A 58 0.70 -7.54 -5.41
N GLU A 59 -0.27 -7.79 -6.28
CA GLU A 59 -0.38 -7.16 -7.60
C GLU A 59 -0.90 -5.72 -7.49
N PHE A 60 -0.45 -4.86 -8.41
CA PHE A 60 -0.90 -3.48 -8.48
C PHE A 60 -2.37 -3.40 -8.90
N GLN A 61 -3.17 -2.79 -8.04
CA GLN A 61 -4.60 -2.59 -8.24
C GLN A 61 -4.88 -1.10 -8.46
N PRO A 62 -5.47 -0.72 -9.62
CA PRO A 62 -5.81 0.67 -9.87
C PRO A 62 -6.92 1.15 -8.93
N MET A 63 -6.85 2.41 -8.51
CA MET A 63 -7.84 3.05 -7.64
C MET A 63 -8.45 4.28 -8.32
N SER A 64 -7.64 5.33 -8.53
CA SER A 64 -8.04 6.57 -9.21
C SER A 64 -7.11 6.88 -10.40
N ASP A 65 -7.67 7.53 -11.43
CA ASP A 65 -6.90 8.10 -12.54
C ASP A 65 -6.35 9.50 -12.21
N GLU A 66 -6.85 10.14 -11.15
CA GLU A 66 -6.43 11.47 -10.73
C GLU A 66 -5.09 11.42 -9.99
N LYS A 67 -4.21 12.38 -10.29
CA LYS A 67 -2.87 12.47 -9.69
C LYS A 67 -2.72 13.73 -8.88
N ALA A 68 -2.20 13.57 -7.66
CA ALA A 68 -1.79 14.69 -6.85
C ALA A 68 -0.68 15.48 -7.53
N SER A 69 -0.66 16.80 -7.33
CA SER A 69 0.45 17.61 -7.81
C SER A 69 1.74 17.29 -7.03
N VAL A 70 2.89 17.41 -7.68
CA VAL A 70 4.19 17.25 -7.01
C VAL A 70 4.36 18.25 -5.87
N GLY A 71 3.76 19.44 -5.98
CA GLY A 71 3.75 20.45 -4.92
C GLY A 71 2.99 19.96 -3.69
N THR A 72 1.78 19.44 -3.89
CA THR A 72 0.93 18.83 -2.85
C THR A 72 1.68 17.70 -2.16
N LEU A 73 2.20 16.71 -2.89
CA LEU A 73 2.91 15.58 -2.31
C LEU A 73 4.14 16.01 -1.50
N ARG A 74 4.86 17.04 -1.96
CA ARG A 74 6.00 17.59 -1.23
C ARG A 74 5.59 18.28 0.07
N GLU A 75 4.53 19.09 0.04
CA GLU A 75 3.95 19.73 1.22
C GLU A 75 3.51 18.65 2.21
N THR A 76 2.69 17.70 1.76
CA THR A 76 2.17 16.61 2.59
C THR A 76 3.29 15.84 3.27
N ALA A 77 4.33 15.46 2.53
CA ALA A 77 5.44 14.70 3.08
C ALA A 77 6.31 15.50 4.06
N LYS A 78 6.58 16.79 3.79
CA LYS A 78 7.58 17.57 4.55
C LYS A 78 6.96 18.41 5.66
N GLU A 79 5.81 18.99 5.42
CA GLU A 79 5.16 19.96 6.30
C GLU A 79 4.10 19.23 7.15
N TRP A 80 3.12 18.59 6.51
CA TRP A 80 2.05 17.93 7.24
C TRP A 80 2.51 16.69 8.04
N LEU A 81 3.26 15.80 7.39
CA LEU A 81 3.83 14.59 8.02
C LEU A 81 5.18 14.84 8.69
N GLU A 82 5.63 16.10 8.76
CA GLU A 82 6.90 16.51 9.38
C GLU A 82 8.13 15.75 8.86
N GLY A 83 8.11 15.29 7.61
CA GLY A 83 9.21 14.50 7.01
C GLY A 83 9.33 13.08 7.55
N ARG A 84 8.32 12.56 8.27
CA ARG A 84 8.38 11.22 8.86
C ARG A 84 8.16 10.12 7.83
N GLN A 85 8.92 9.05 7.99
CA GLN A 85 8.81 7.83 7.18
C GLN A 85 8.24 6.64 7.98
N LYS A 86 8.03 6.81 9.28
CA LYS A 86 7.44 5.79 10.16
C LYS A 86 6.53 6.51 11.15
N PHE A 87 5.29 6.04 11.27
CA PHE A 87 4.28 6.68 12.12
C PHE A 87 4.04 5.96 13.43
N ALA A 88 4.42 4.68 13.55
CA ALA A 88 4.33 3.92 14.79
C ALA A 88 5.06 4.65 15.93
N GLY A 89 4.36 4.87 17.05
CA GLY A 89 4.89 5.60 18.21
C GLY A 89 4.95 7.12 18.04
N THR A 90 4.30 7.68 17.01
CA THR A 90 4.18 9.13 16.78
C THR A 90 2.72 9.56 16.84
N LYS A 91 2.46 10.88 16.81
CA LYS A 91 1.08 11.42 16.75
C LYS A 91 0.31 11.06 15.47
N PHE A 92 1.00 10.52 14.47
CA PHE A 92 0.45 10.11 13.19
C PHE A 92 0.11 8.61 13.14
N ALA A 93 0.29 7.88 14.25
CA ALA A 93 0.11 6.43 14.28
C ALA A 93 -1.32 5.98 13.94
N ASP A 94 -2.30 6.85 14.22
CA ASP A 94 -3.72 6.58 14.00
C ASP A 94 -4.22 7.10 12.63
N TYR A 95 -3.34 7.65 11.79
CA TYR A 95 -3.72 8.11 10.46
C TYR A 95 -4.14 6.94 9.59
N THR A 96 -5.29 7.09 8.96
CA THR A 96 -5.91 6.16 8.03
C THR A 96 -5.60 6.55 6.58
N TYR A 97 -6.03 5.72 5.63
CA TYR A 97 -5.98 6.08 4.21
C TYR A 97 -6.82 7.34 3.96
N GLU A 98 -8.00 7.41 4.56
CA GLU A 98 -8.98 8.48 4.40
C GLU A 98 -8.40 9.82 4.87
N ASP A 99 -7.70 9.85 6.00
CA ASP A 99 -7.04 11.08 6.50
C ASP A 99 -5.99 11.60 5.51
N VAL A 100 -5.22 10.69 4.91
CA VAL A 100 -4.17 11.04 3.94
C VAL A 100 -4.77 11.49 2.60
N ALA A 101 -5.80 10.79 2.13
CA ALA A 101 -6.52 11.14 0.91
C ALA A 101 -7.24 12.49 1.06
N GLU A 102 -7.84 12.77 2.21
CA GLU A 102 -8.48 14.06 2.51
C GLU A 102 -7.46 15.21 2.48
N HIS A 103 -6.28 15.04 3.10
CA HIS A 103 -5.24 16.07 3.08
C HIS A 103 -4.65 16.30 1.68
N ILE A 104 -4.36 15.21 0.95
CA ILE A 104 -3.83 15.30 -0.43
C ILE A 104 -4.89 15.85 -1.39
N GLY A 105 -6.18 15.63 -1.10
CA GLY A 105 -7.31 16.08 -1.89
C GLY A 105 -7.68 15.17 -3.07
N VAL A 106 -6.96 14.05 -3.24
CA VAL A 106 -7.27 13.01 -4.24
C VAL A 106 -6.98 11.63 -3.68
N ASP A 107 -7.70 10.63 -4.20
CA ASP A 107 -7.45 9.23 -3.91
C ASP A 107 -6.11 8.75 -4.46
N ALA A 108 -5.61 7.64 -3.89
CA ALA A 108 -4.43 6.98 -4.43
C ALA A 108 -4.71 6.47 -5.85
N THR A 109 -3.65 6.37 -6.64
CA THR A 109 -3.74 5.83 -8.01
C THR A 109 -3.61 4.32 -8.02
N ILE A 110 -2.83 3.77 -7.08
CA ILE A 110 -2.52 2.34 -7.00
C ILE A 110 -2.56 1.88 -5.54
N TYR A 111 -3.13 0.70 -5.34
CA TYR A 111 -3.00 -0.12 -4.15
C TYR A 111 -2.16 -1.38 -4.44
N TYR A 112 -1.40 -1.84 -3.46
CA TYR A 112 -0.91 -3.22 -3.40
C TYR A 112 -0.57 -3.60 -1.95
N TYR A 113 -0.58 -4.91 -1.66
CA TYR A 113 -0.07 -5.44 -0.42
C TYR A 113 1.44 -5.70 -0.54
N ASP A 114 2.23 -5.15 0.38
CA ASP A 114 3.66 -5.43 0.49
C ASP A 114 3.84 -6.58 1.49
N ASP A 115 4.04 -7.79 0.97
CA ASP A 115 4.19 -9.02 1.75
C ASP A 115 5.47 -9.03 2.60
N GLN A 116 6.55 -8.41 2.10
CA GLN A 116 7.83 -8.29 2.82
C GLN A 116 7.69 -7.45 4.08
N LEU A 117 6.85 -6.41 4.02
CA LEU A 117 6.58 -5.51 5.13
C LEU A 117 5.27 -5.81 5.87
N SER A 118 4.50 -6.78 5.38
CA SER A 118 3.16 -7.10 5.87
C SER A 118 2.27 -5.86 6.00
N GLY A 119 2.21 -5.07 4.93
CA GLY A 119 1.61 -3.73 4.98
C GLY A 119 0.90 -3.32 3.70
N ARG A 120 -0.23 -2.64 3.88
CA ARG A 120 -0.98 -1.98 2.81
C ARG A 120 -0.18 -0.81 2.24
N LYS A 121 -0.08 -0.72 0.91
CA LYS A 121 0.60 0.39 0.21
C LYS A 121 -0.37 1.12 -0.69
N TYR A 122 -0.34 2.43 -0.60
CA TYR A 122 -1.09 3.35 -1.43
C TYR A 122 -0.11 4.31 -2.10
N VAL A 123 -0.28 4.54 -3.41
CA VAL A 123 0.62 5.36 -4.22
C VAL A 123 -0.17 6.50 -4.86
N TRP A 124 0.24 7.73 -4.56
CA TRP A 124 -0.27 8.96 -5.16
C TRP A 124 0.70 9.52 -6.20
#